data_AF-A0A4R3V0P6-F1
#
_entry.id   AF-A0A4R3V0P6-F1
#
_cell.length_a   1.000
_cell.length_b   1.000
_cell.length_c   1.000
_cell.angle_alpha   90.00
_cell.angle_beta   90.00
_cell.angle_gamma   90.00
#
_symmetry.space_group_name_H-M   'P 1'
#
loop_
_entity.id
_entity.type
_entity.pdbx_description
1 polymer ?
#
loop_
_entity_poly.entity_id
_entity_poly.type
_entity_poly.pdbx_seq_one_letter_code
_entity_poly.pdbx_strand_id
1 'polypeptide(L)'
;MSAISRFVGWLRRHPLACFGLMVLGFIAFGLLTLDLVRVVGANAAFLSENGWQGLMDGGLRQLLELAATTVAAMAAWLLFKVCETVLVQSVTR
;
A
#
# COMPACT_ATOMS: atom_id res chain seq x y z
N MET A 1 2.71 -9.18 -25.55
CA MET A 1 2.64 -7.91 -24.79
C MET A 1 2.10 -8.20 -23.40
N SER A 2 2.86 -7.89 -22.34
CA SER A 2 2.45 -8.17 -20.95
C SER A 2 1.15 -7.44 -20.58
N ALA A 3 0.37 -7.98 -19.64
CA ALA A 3 -0.88 -7.34 -19.18
C ALA A 3 -0.65 -5.90 -18.68
N ILE A 4 0.51 -5.67 -18.05
CA ILE A 4 0.95 -4.37 -17.54
C ILE A 4 1.05 -3.31 -18.65
N SER A 5 1.58 -3.67 -19.83
CA SER A 5 1.71 -2.69 -20.91
C SER A 5 0.37 -2.30 -21.52
N ARG A 6 -0.60 -3.23 -21.57
CA ARG A 6 -1.99 -2.92 -21.96
C ARG A 6 -2.67 -2.00 -20.96
N PHE A 7 -2.48 -2.26 -19.66
CA PHE A 7 -3.05 -1.43 -18.59
C PHE A 7 -2.53 0.01 -18.64
N VAL A 8 -1.21 0.20 -18.74
CA VAL A 8 -0.60 1.53 -18.86
C VAL A 8 -1.05 2.24 -20.14
N GLY A 9 -1.20 1.50 -21.25
CA GLY A 9 -1.75 2.05 -22.50
C GLY A 9 -3.18 2.56 -22.36
N TRP A 10 -4.02 1.87 -21.58
CA TRP A 10 -5.38 2.31 -21.28
C TRP A 10 -5.42 3.56 -20.39
N LEU A 11 -4.60 3.59 -19.32
CA LEU A 11 -4.49 4.76 -18.44
C LEU A 11 -4.09 6.04 -19.20
N ARG A 12 -3.20 5.92 -20.17
CA ARG A 12 -2.81 7.04 -21.04
C ARG A 12 -3.94 7.60 -21.90
N ARG A 13 -4.90 6.77 -22.31
CA ARG A 13 -6.06 7.21 -23.11
C ARG A 13 -7.17 7.83 -22.27
N HIS A 14 -7.22 7.54 -20.97
CA HIS A 14 -8.29 7.97 -20.08
C HIS A 14 -7.73 8.69 -18.85
N PRO A 15 -7.32 9.98 -18.97
CA PRO A 15 -6.67 10.71 -17.88
C PRO A 15 -7.57 10.88 -16.66
N LEU A 16 -8.88 11.07 -16.84
CA LEU A 16 -9.83 11.15 -15.72
C LEU A 16 -9.90 9.84 -14.93
N ALA A 17 -9.91 8.69 -15.62
CA ALA A 17 -9.89 7.40 -14.96
C ALA A 17 -8.55 7.15 -14.26
N CYS A 18 -7.44 7.57 -14.87
CA CYS A 18 -6.11 7.52 -14.27
C CYS A 18 -6.05 8.35 -12.97
N PHE A 19 -6.61 9.56 -12.97
CA PHE A 19 -6.70 10.40 -11.79
C PHE A 19 -7.57 9.78 -10.70
N GLY A 20 -8.74 9.23 -11.06
CA GLY A 20 -9.58 8.49 -10.11
C GLY A 20 -8.83 7.32 -9.46
N LEU A 21 -8.10 6.54 -10.26
CA LEU A 21 -7.32 5.41 -9.76
C LEU A 21 -6.16 5.87 -8.85
N MET A 22 -5.52 7.00 -9.18
CA MET A 22 -4.50 7.63 -8.36
C MET A 22 -5.04 8.01 -6.97
N VAL A 23 -6.21 8.67 -6.92
CA VAL A 23 -6.87 9.06 -5.67
C VAL A 23 -7.22 7.83 -4.83
N LEU A 24 -7.77 6.77 -5.44
CA LEU A 24 -8.07 5.53 -4.74
C LEU A 24 -6.81 4.86 -4.18
N GLY A 25 -5.72 4.83 -4.96
CA GLY A 25 -4.43 4.32 -4.50
C GLY A 25 -3.87 5.11 -3.32
N PHE A 26 -3.99 6.44 -3.36
CA PHE A 26 -3.57 7.33 -2.26
C PHE A 26 -4.39 7.09 -0.98
N ILE A 27 -5.72 7.01 -1.10
CA ILE A 27 -6.61 6.75 0.04
C ILE A 27 -6.30 5.38 0.65
N ALA A 28 -6.20 4.33 -0.18
CA ALA A 28 -5.90 2.98 0.28
C ALA A 28 -4.54 2.92 0.98
N PHE A 29 -3.50 3.54 0.41
CA PHE A 29 -2.19 3.64 1.04
C PHE A 29 -2.25 4.38 2.40
N GLY A 30 -2.98 5.49 2.47
CA GLY A 30 -3.15 6.26 3.70
C GLY A 30 -3.83 5.45 4.81
N LEU A 31 -4.95 4.78 4.49
CA LEU A 31 -5.68 3.93 5.43
C LEU A 31 -4.82 2.77 5.95
N LEU A 32 -4.12 2.07 5.03
CA LEU A 32 -3.26 0.96 5.40
C LEU A 32 -2.06 1.41 6.25
N THR A 33 -1.50 2.58 5.98
CA THR A 33 -0.36 3.12 6.75
C THR A 33 -0.76 3.53 8.16
N LEU A 34 -1.93 4.15 8.33
CA LEU A 34 -2.46 4.48 9.66
C LEU A 34 -2.66 3.22 10.51
N ASP A 35 -3.20 2.17 9.90
CA ASP A 35 -3.41 0.89 10.57
C ASP A 35 -2.05 0.24 10.92
N LEU A 36 -1.08 0.33 10.01
CA LEU A 36 0.28 -0.17 10.23
C LEU A 36 0.94 0.46 11.47
N VAL A 37 0.88 1.79 11.61
CA VAL A 37 1.44 2.51 12.76
C VAL A 37 0.77 2.08 14.06
N ARG A 38 -0.56 1.93 14.05
CA ARG A 38 -1.33 1.50 15.20
C ARG A 38 -0.95 0.07 15.63
N VAL A 39 -0.87 -0.85 14.69
CA VAL A 39 -0.56 -2.26 14.95
C VAL A 39 0.91 -2.43 15.37
N VAL A 40 1.85 -1.72 14.75
CA VAL A 40 3.26 -1.70 15.20
C VAL A 40 3.38 -1.21 16.64
N GLY A 41 2.71 -0.09 16.97
CA GLY A 41 2.74 0.45 18.33
C GLY A 41 2.18 -0.53 19.37
N ALA A 42 1.07 -1.20 19.04
CA ALA A 42 0.47 -2.23 19.90
C ALA A 42 1.40 -3.44 20.09
N ASN A 43 2.05 -3.92 19.02
CA ASN A 43 3.01 -5.02 19.12
C ASN A 43 4.23 -4.62 19.96
N ALA A 44 4.78 -3.42 19.76
CA ALA A 44 5.96 -2.95 20.49
C ALA A 44 5.68 -2.86 22.00
N ALA A 45 4.52 -2.33 22.38
CA ALA A 45 4.07 -2.31 23.77
C ALA A 45 3.92 -3.74 24.33
N PHE A 46 3.23 -4.62 23.61
CA PHE A 46 3.00 -6.00 24.04
C PHE A 46 4.28 -6.83 24.19
N LEU A 47 5.23 -6.67 23.27
CA LEU A 47 6.57 -7.26 23.31
C LEU A 47 7.38 -6.76 24.51
N SER A 48 7.28 -5.46 24.81
CA SER A 48 7.97 -4.86 25.96
C SER A 48 7.43 -5.38 27.29
N GLU A 49 6.14 -5.70 27.37
CA GLU A 49 5.47 -6.17 28.58
C GLU A 49 5.60 -7.69 28.79
N ASN A 50 5.59 -8.50 27.71
CA ASN A 50 5.46 -9.96 27.80
C ASN A 50 6.68 -10.75 27.30
N GLY A 51 7.70 -10.09 26.75
CA GLY A 51 8.96 -10.72 26.32
C GLY A 51 8.80 -11.77 25.22
N TRP A 52 9.74 -12.72 25.14
CA TRP A 52 9.83 -13.73 24.09
C TRP A 52 8.62 -14.70 24.05
N GLN A 53 7.97 -14.89 25.20
CA GLN A 53 6.83 -15.79 25.35
C GLN A 53 5.56 -15.24 24.65
N GLY A 54 5.35 -13.92 24.69
CA GLY A 54 4.24 -13.27 23.98
C GLY A 54 4.35 -13.32 22.45
N LEU A 55 5.56 -13.51 21.90
CA LEU A 55 5.77 -13.63 20.46
C LEU A 55 5.23 -14.97 19.91
N MET A 56 5.36 -16.05 20.70
CA MET A 56 4.96 -17.41 20.30
C MET A 56 3.45 -17.64 20.40
N ASP A 57 2.78 -17.02 21.36
CA ASP A 57 1.35 -17.28 21.62
C ASP A 57 0.39 -16.41 20.79
N GLY A 58 0.87 -15.35 20.15
CA GLY A 58 0.04 -14.47 19.32
C GLY A 58 0.78 -13.46 18.44
N GLY A 59 1.99 -13.05 18.86
CA GLY A 59 2.78 -12.06 18.12
C GLY A 59 3.15 -12.50 16.69
N LEU A 60 3.44 -13.78 16.45
CA LEU A 60 3.82 -14.25 15.11
C LEU A 60 2.71 -14.07 14.06
N ARG A 61 1.45 -14.32 14.44
CA ARG A 61 0.29 -14.10 13.57
C ARG A 61 0.09 -12.62 13.30
N GLN A 62 0.25 -11.78 14.32
CA GLN A 62 0.14 -10.33 14.20
C GLN A 62 1.26 -9.74 13.33
N LEU A 63 2.48 -10.28 13.41
CA LEU A 63 3.60 -9.92 12.54
C LEU A 63 3.34 -10.29 11.08
N LEU A 64 2.75 -11.48 10.82
CA LEU A 64 2.36 -11.88 9.47
C LEU A 64 1.26 -10.98 8.90
N GLU A 65 0.27 -10.62 9.71
CA GLU A 65 -0.80 -9.71 9.33
C GLU A 65 -0.23 -8.31 9.01
N LEU A 66 0.68 -7.83 9.86
CA LEU A 66 1.41 -6.58 9.65
C LEU A 66 2.21 -6.59 8.34
N ALA A 67 2.94 -7.68 8.08
CA ALA A 67 3.69 -7.86 6.83
C ALA A 67 2.77 -7.83 5.61
N ALA A 68 1.63 -8.51 5.67
CA ALA A 68 0.63 -8.50 4.61
C ALA A 68 0.05 -7.10 4.38
N THR A 69 -0.32 -6.36 5.43
CA THR A 69 -0.76 -4.96 5.31
C THR A 69 0.32 -4.05 4.72
N THR A 70 1.59 -4.27 5.07
CA THR A 70 2.71 -3.49 4.51
C THR A 70 2.85 -3.73 3.01
N VAL A 71 2.78 -4.99 2.58
CA VAL A 71 2.83 -5.35 1.15
C VAL A 71 1.63 -4.75 0.40
N ALA A 72 0.44 -4.81 0.98
CA ALA A 72 -0.76 -4.20 0.41
C ALA A 72 -0.62 -2.66 0.30
N ALA A 73 -0.08 -2.00 1.32
CA ALA A 73 0.18 -0.57 1.30
C ALA A 73 1.17 -0.20 0.18
N MET A 74 2.24 -0.99 0.01
CA MET A 74 3.20 -0.80 -1.07
C MET A 74 2.58 -1.00 -2.46
N ALA A 75 1.69 -1.99 -2.62
CA ALA A 75 0.97 -2.17 -3.88
C ALA A 75 0.09 -0.96 -4.22
N ALA A 76 -0.65 -0.41 -3.24
CA ALA A 76 -1.45 0.80 -3.41
C ALA A 76 -0.59 2.03 -3.75
N TRP A 77 0.55 2.17 -3.08
CA TRP A 77 1.52 3.24 -3.34
C TRP A 77 2.13 3.15 -4.74
N LEU A 78 2.54 1.96 -5.18
CA LEU A 78 3.06 1.76 -6.53
C LEU A 78 2.01 2.09 -7.59
N LEU A 79 0.75 1.70 -7.36
CA LEU A 79 -0.35 2.06 -8.25
C LEU A 79 -0.52 3.58 -8.37
N PHE A 80 -0.51 4.28 -7.22
CA PHE A 80 -0.53 5.73 -7.16
C PHE A 80 0.61 6.35 -7.99
N LYS A 81 1.86 5.89 -7.79
CA LYS A 81 3.04 6.40 -8.52
C LYS A 81 2.98 6.14 -10.03
N VAL A 82 2.45 5.00 -10.45
CA VAL A 82 2.24 4.69 -11.87
C VAL A 82 1.25 5.69 -12.49
N CYS A 83 0.11 5.91 -11.83
CA CYS A 83 -0.89 6.87 -12.31
C CYS A 83 -0.36 8.31 -12.33
N GLU A 84 0.33 8.73 -11.28
CA GLU A 84 1.00 10.04 -11.21
C GLU A 84 1.97 10.21 -12.38
N THR A 85 2.84 9.23 -12.64
CA THR A 85 3.81 9.29 -13.74
C THR A 85 3.11 9.42 -15.10
N VAL A 86 2.02 8.66 -15.32
CA VAL A 86 1.25 8.72 -16.56
C VAL A 86 0.60 10.09 -16.74
N LEU A 87 0.00 10.66 -15.68
CA LEU A 87 -0.63 11.97 -15.72
C LEU A 87 0.37 13.09 -15.95
N VAL A 88 1.48 13.11 -15.21
CA VAL A 88 2.55 14.10 -15.40
C VAL A 88 3.07 14.06 -16.84
N GLN A 89 3.35 12.85 -17.36
CA GLN A 89 3.77 12.69 -18.75
C GLN A 89 2.74 13.18 -19.78
N SER A 90 1.45 13.11 -19.47
CA SER A 90 0.38 13.58 -20.34
C SER A 90 0.22 15.10 -20.36
N VAL A 91 0.70 15.80 -19.31
CA VAL A 91 0.64 17.27 -19.20
C VAL A 91 1.93 17.91 -19.72
N THR A 92 3.07 17.24 -19.58
CA THR A 92 4.39 17.79 -19.96
C THR A 92 4.78 17.53 -21.42
N ARG A 93 4.03 16.70 -22.16
CA ARG A 93 4.23 16.46 -23.60
C ARG A 93 3.15 17.14 -24.41
#